data_AF-A0A2V3DVJ8-F1
#
_entry.id   AF-A0A2V3DVJ8-F1
#
_cell.length_a   1.000
_cell.length_b   1.000
_cell.length_c   1.000
_cell.angle_alpha   90.00
_cell.angle_beta   90.00
_cell.angle_gamma   90.00
#
_symmetry.space_group_name_H-M   'P 1'
#
loop_
_entity.id
_entity.type
_entity.pdbx_description
1 polymer ?
#
loop_
_entity_poly.entity_id
_entity_poly.type
_entity_poly.pdbx_seq_one_letter_code
_entity_poly.pdbx_strand_id
1 'polypeptide(L)'
;MFQPGALDAVEDQVLSVTRAPAPLFVTDMNGGRRFQVGESPFSLLAGERLKLGQPASGFRSYRAFRGGLSLPQVFFSRSIDLLS
;
A
#
# COMPACT_ATOMS: atom_id res chain seq x y z
N MET A 1 -16.43 7.31 1.71
CA MET A 1 -16.40 6.53 0.45
C MET A 1 -15.08 5.78 0.41
N PHE A 2 -15.11 4.44 0.49
CA PHE A 2 -13.91 3.61 0.30
C PHE A 2 -13.42 3.79 -1.13
N GLN A 3 -12.19 4.27 -1.31
CA GLN A 3 -11.54 4.32 -2.63
C GLN A 3 -10.67 3.07 -2.75
N PRO A 4 -11.00 2.11 -3.63
CA PRO A 4 -10.16 0.97 -3.89
C PRO A 4 -8.74 1.45 -4.21
N GLY A 5 -7.75 1.01 -3.44
CA GLY A 5 -6.35 1.36 -3.66
C GLY A 5 -5.79 2.54 -2.84
N ALA A 6 -6.56 3.17 -1.95
CA ALA A 6 -6.02 4.11 -0.95
C ALA A 6 -5.72 3.41 0.38
N LEU A 7 -4.71 3.90 1.13
CA LEU A 7 -4.38 3.48 2.49
C LEU A 7 -4.26 4.71 3.38
N ASP A 8 -4.93 4.68 4.52
CA ASP A 8 -4.79 5.68 5.57
C ASP A 8 -3.91 5.11 6.67
N ALA A 9 -2.80 5.79 6.98
CA ALA A 9 -1.93 5.41 8.08
C ALA A 9 -2.54 5.90 9.40
N VAL A 10 -2.88 4.97 10.28
CA VAL A 10 -3.30 5.27 11.66
C VAL A 10 -2.09 5.39 12.61
N GLU A 11 -0.96 4.82 12.20
CA GLU A 11 0.32 4.83 12.90
C GLU A 11 1.45 4.98 11.87
N ASP A 12 2.64 5.35 12.34
CA ASP A 12 3.83 5.39 11.49
C ASP A 12 4.17 4.00 10.99
N GLN A 13 4.29 3.85 9.67
CA GLN A 13 4.57 2.56 9.06
C GLN A 13 5.60 2.68 7.93
N VAL A 14 6.45 1.66 7.81
CA VAL A 14 7.33 1.49 6.65
C VAL A 14 6.69 0.48 5.71
N LEU A 15 6.53 0.85 4.45
CA LEU A 15 5.95 -0.03 3.43
C LEU A 15 6.71 0.08 2.12
N SER A 16 6.46 -0.86 1.22
CA SER A 16 6.94 -0.82 -0.16
C SER A 16 5.80 -1.17 -1.13
N VAL A 17 5.91 -0.64 -2.35
CA VAL A 17 5.01 -1.00 -3.45
C VAL A 17 5.87 -1.49 -4.61
N THR A 18 5.57 -2.68 -5.12
CA THR A 18 6.38 -3.35 -6.16
C THR A 18 5.53 -3.82 -7.35
N ARG A 19 6.21 -4.20 -8.43
CA ARG A 19 5.69 -4.69 -9.71
C ARG A 19 5.13 -3.57 -10.59
N ALA A 20 3.85 -3.61 -10.96
CA ALA A 20 3.32 -2.72 -12.00
C ALA A 20 3.60 -1.24 -11.60
N PRO A 21 4.42 -0.51 -12.38
CA PRO A 21 4.89 0.81 -12.00
C PRO A 21 3.72 1.79 -12.04
N ALA A 22 3.32 2.23 -10.85
CA ALA A 22 2.22 3.16 -10.65
C ALA A 22 2.72 4.40 -9.90
N PRO A 23 2.22 5.60 -10.24
CA PRO A 23 2.55 6.79 -9.48
C PRO A 23 1.98 6.68 -8.06
N LEU A 24 2.83 6.92 -7.07
CA LEU A 24 2.46 6.88 -5.66
C LEU A 24 2.37 8.29 -5.12
N PHE A 25 1.24 8.62 -4.50
CA PHE A 25 1.00 9.92 -3.91
C PHE A 25 0.76 9.76 -2.42
N VAL A 26 1.55 10.46 -1.62
CA VAL A 26 1.30 10.59 -0.19
C VAL A 26 0.74 11.99 0.08
N THR A 27 -0.34 12.06 0.84
CA THR A 27 -0.98 13.31 1.25
C THR A 27 -1.08 13.37 2.77
N ASP A 28 -0.59 14.44 3.39
CA ASP A 28 -0.72 14.67 4.83
C ASP A 28 -2.08 15.30 5.19
N MET A 29 -2.34 15.44 6.49
CA MET A 29 -3.60 16.01 6.99
C MET A 29 -3.80 17.50 6.66
N ASN A 30 -2.72 18.21 6.34
CA ASN A 30 -2.73 19.63 5.97
C ASN A 30 -2.82 19.83 4.44
N GLY A 31 -2.93 18.76 3.67
CA GLY A 31 -2.99 18.78 2.21
C GLY A 31 -1.63 18.84 1.52
N GLY A 32 -0.53 18.76 2.26
CA GLY A 32 0.82 18.59 1.69
C GLY A 32 0.90 17.27 0.92
N ARG A 33 1.52 17.31 -0.27
CA ARG A 33 1.61 16.15 -1.16
C ARG A 33 3.04 15.89 -1.57
N ARG A 34 3.48 14.64 -1.44
CA ARG A 34 4.77 14.17 -1.96
C ARG A 34 4.61 12.99 -2.89
N PHE A 35 5.51 12.93 -3.87
CA PHE A 35 5.67 11.78 -4.75
C PHE A 35 6.55 10.74 -4.08
N GLN A 36 6.21 9.48 -4.29
CA GLN A 36 7.04 8.37 -3.85
C GLN A 36 7.39 7.49 -5.04
N VAL A 37 8.64 7.08 -5.10
CA VAL A 37 9.09 6.07 -6.06
C VAL A 37 8.82 4.70 -5.45
N GLY A 38 8.19 3.81 -6.23
CA GLY A 38 8.03 2.41 -5.86
C GLY A 38 9.38 1.66 -5.79
N GLU A 39 9.33 0.34 -5.65
CA GLU A 39 10.51 -0.56 -5.64
C GLU A 39 11.55 -0.25 -4.54
N SER A 40 11.21 0.59 -3.58
CA SER A 40 12.02 0.89 -2.40
C SER A 40 11.13 1.07 -1.17
N PRO A 41 11.61 0.74 0.05
CA PRO A 41 10.88 1.01 1.28
C PRO A 41 10.75 2.52 1.54
N PHE A 42 9.61 2.95 2.07
CA PHE A 42 9.38 4.33 2.48
C PHE A 42 8.45 4.41 3.70
N SER A 43 8.58 5.48 4.48
CA SER A 43 7.69 5.76 5.59
C SER A 43 6.36 6.34 5.11
N LEU A 44 5.27 5.94 5.73
CA LEU A 44 3.95 6.56 5.68
C LEU A 44 3.58 6.88 7.14
N LEU A 45 3.55 8.16 7.48
CA LEU A 45 3.38 8.63 8.85
C LEU A 45 1.91 8.61 9.26
N ALA A 46 1.65 8.56 10.56
CA ALA A 46 0.29 8.64 11.10
C ALA A 46 -0.45 9.87 10.56
N GLY A 47 -1.67 9.66 10.07
CA GLY A 47 -2.49 10.67 9.40
C GLY A 47 -2.18 10.89 7.92
N GLU A 48 -1.10 10.32 7.37
CA GLU A 48 -0.85 10.35 5.93
C GLU A 48 -1.72 9.34 5.17
N ARG A 49 -2.13 9.72 3.96
CA ARG A 49 -2.84 8.86 3.01
C ARG A 49 -1.94 8.52 1.83
N LEU A 50 -1.77 7.24 1.54
CA LEU A 50 -1.15 6.75 0.31
C LEU A 50 -2.22 6.44 -0.74
N LYS A 51 -2.04 6.97 -1.95
CA LYS A 51 -2.85 6.63 -3.13
C LYS A 51 -1.95 6.09 -4.23
N LEU A 52 -2.33 4.94 -4.79
CA LEU A 52 -1.77 4.43 -6.03
C LEU A 52 -2.58 4.98 -7.21
N GLY A 53 -1.91 5.56 -8.19
CA GLY A 53 -2.52 5.88 -9.47
C GLY A 53 -2.56 4.67 -10.41
N GLN A 54 -2.99 4.90 -11.65
CA GLN A 54 -3.04 3.89 -12.68
C GLN A 54 -1.61 3.51 -13.13
N PRO A 55 -1.27 2.22 -13.19
CA PRO A 55 0.02 1.80 -13.71
C PRO A 55 0.12 2.08 -15.22
N ALA A 56 1.31 2.45 -15.68
CA ALA A 56 1.57 2.67 -17.11
C ALA A 56 1.67 1.35 -17.90
N SER A 57 2.03 0.27 -17.21
CA SER A 57 2.15 -1.08 -17.77
C SER A 57 2.03 -2.14 -16.67
N GLY A 58 1.71 -3.37 -17.06
CA GLY A 58 1.46 -4.47 -16.12
C GLY A 58 0.07 -4.41 -15.47
N PHE A 59 -0.22 -5.40 -14.62
CA PHE A 59 -1.58 -5.59 -14.07
C PHE A 59 -1.66 -5.58 -12.55
N ARG A 60 -0.62 -6.09 -11.87
CA ARG A 60 -0.64 -6.29 -10.42
C ARG A 60 0.48 -5.50 -9.77
N SER A 61 0.12 -4.79 -8.71
CA SER A 61 1.06 -4.20 -7.76
C SER A 61 0.87 -4.86 -6.41
N TYR A 62 1.96 -5.04 -5.68
CA TYR A 62 1.94 -5.62 -4.34
C TYR A 62 2.36 -4.55 -3.33
N ARG A 63 1.80 -4.62 -2.13
CA ARG A 63 2.17 -3.74 -1.01
C ARG A 63 2.65 -4.60 0.14
N ALA A 64 3.85 -4.32 0.62
CA ALA A 64 4.41 -4.99 1.79
C ALA A 64 4.55 -3.97 2.92
N PHE A 65 4.25 -4.40 4.14
CA PHE A 65 4.32 -3.57 5.35
C PHE A 65 5.37 -4.18 6.28
N ARG A 66 6.19 -3.34 6.92
CA ARG A 66 7.13 -3.80 7.93
C ARG A 66 6.34 -4.43 9.08
N GLY A 67 6.74 -5.63 9.50
CA GLY A 67 6.02 -6.44 10.49
C GLY A 67 4.92 -7.34 9.91
N GLY A 68 4.51 -7.11 8.66
CA GLY A 68 3.47 -7.91 7.99
C GLY A 68 2.05 -7.59 8.47
N LEU A 69 1.08 -8.34 7.96
CA LEU A 69 -0.34 -8.19 8.33
C LEU A 69 -0.72 -9.25 9.38
N SER A 70 -1.28 -8.79 10.50
CA SER A 70 -1.80 -9.66 11.56
C SER A 70 -3.18 -10.22 11.17
N LEU A 71 -3.17 -11.18 10.24
CA LEU A 71 -4.36 -11.91 9.81
C LEU A 71 -4.33 -13.35 10.37
N PRO A 72 -5.51 -13.94 10.68
CA PRO A 72 -5.61 -15.35 10.98
C PRO A 72 -5.00 -16.23 9.89
N GLN A 73 -4.54 -17.41 10.27
CA GLN A 73 -4.01 -18.39 9.34
C GLN A 73 -5.00 -19.53 9.12
N VAL A 74 -5.06 -20.03 7.89
CA VAL A 74 -5.71 -21.30 7.54
C VAL A 74 -4.62 -22.20 6.98
N PHE A 75 -4.46 -23.39 7.57
CA PHE A 75 -3.35 -24.31 7.24
C PHE A 75 -1.98 -23.61 7.21
N PHE A 76 -1.66 -22.84 8.25
CA PHE A 76 -0.41 -22.09 8.39
C PHE A 76 -0.15 -21.02 7.30
N SER A 77 -1.14 -20.75 6.45
CA SER A 77 -1.06 -19.77 5.36
C SER A 77 -2.01 -18.60 5.58
N ARG A 78 -1.64 -17.43 5.04
CA ARG A 78 -2.49 -16.23 4.94
C ARG A 78 -2.88 -15.92 3.49
N SER A 79 -2.51 -16.79 2.54
CA SER A 79 -2.95 -16.66 1.16
C SER A 79 -4.45 -16.91 1.07
N ILE A 80 -5.13 -16.12 0.24
CA ILE A 80 -6.57 -16.23 0.02
C ILE A 80 -6.79 -17.12 -1.20
N ASP A 81 -7.49 -18.23 -1.01
CA ASP A 81 -8.06 -19.03 -2.11
C ASP A 81 -9.49 -18.55 -2.37
N LEU A 82 -9.78 -18.22 -3.63
CA LEU A 82 -11.09 -17.71 -4.06
C LEU A 82 -11.87 -18.73 -4.90
N LEU A 83 -11.26 -19.86 -5.25
CA LEU A 83 -11.94 -20.89 -6.03
C LEU A 83 -12.98 -21.58 -5.12
N SER A 84 -14.22 -21.61 -5.58
CA SER A 84 -15.35 -22.27 -4.91
C SER A 84 -15.57 -23.67 -5.42
#